data_AF-A0A933HXP9-F1
#
_entry.id   AF-A0A933HXP9-F1
#
_cell.length_a   1.000
_cell.length_b   1.000
_cell.length_c   1.000
_cell.angle_alpha   90.00
_cell.angle_beta   90.00
_cell.angle_gamma   90.00
#
_symmetry.space_group_name_H-M   'P 1'
#
loop_
_entity.id
_entity.type
_entity.pdbx_description
1 polymer ?
#
loop_
_entity_poly.entity_id
_entity_poly.type
_entity_poly.pdbx_seq_one_letter_code
_entity_poly.pdbx_strand_id
1 'polypeptide(L)'
;MPEEKKETFVAMFIDFENLRYSLLNLHGQEPDFGALVSKAMKYGRPSVMRAYADFSEHPPELRRRLDVAGIEAINVTVKRTTKPGPGGKPIERVKNAADMVLALDAVMQARDADKNGEKKIFLLVAGDRDYVKLVTLLRFQFGQRVIAIGVPGSMAADLVAATGEPQDPVEVPRVVAADPLEVRKMIVAMVHKGPAPLKYWTFKLIDSWAQDKRQAIPGTAKDKRDAIGQLEREGVLVKREQDVPNRGRLPVTHLDEATAKSLGYLP
;
A
#
# COMPACT_ATOMS: atom_id res chain seq x y z
N MET A 1 -22.37 -42.44 -8.02
CA MET A 1 -22.74 -41.14 -7.41
C MET A 1 -21.67 -40.15 -7.82
N PRO A 2 -21.99 -38.99 -8.41
CA PRO A 2 -20.97 -37.98 -8.66
C PRO A 2 -20.43 -37.52 -7.29
N GLU A 3 -19.11 -37.52 -7.11
CA GLU A 3 -18.48 -36.96 -5.92
C GLU A 3 -18.95 -35.51 -5.75
N GLU A 4 -19.61 -35.24 -4.63
CA GLU A 4 -19.96 -33.90 -4.22
C GLU A 4 -18.65 -33.14 -4.01
N LYS A 5 -18.33 -32.18 -4.90
CA LYS A 5 -17.15 -31.32 -4.73
C LYS A 5 -17.29 -30.59 -3.39
N LYS A 6 -16.53 -31.03 -2.38
CA LYS A 6 -16.41 -30.30 -1.11
C LYS A 6 -16.06 -28.85 -1.41
N GLU A 7 -16.91 -27.93 -0.95
CA GLU A 7 -16.68 -26.50 -1.09
C GLU A 7 -15.33 -26.16 -0.45
N THR A 8 -14.44 -25.53 -1.22
CA THR A 8 -13.11 -25.14 -0.73
C THR A 8 -13.18 -23.73 -0.18
N PHE A 9 -12.87 -23.57 1.10
CA PHE A 9 -12.85 -22.26 1.76
C PHE A 9 -11.44 -21.67 1.80
N VAL A 10 -11.38 -20.34 1.72
CA VAL A 10 -10.15 -19.56 1.77
C VAL A 10 -10.14 -18.70 3.02
N ALA A 11 -8.96 -18.58 3.64
CA ALA A 11 -8.68 -17.59 4.69
C ALA A 11 -7.48 -16.74 4.23
N MET A 12 -7.72 -15.46 3.96
CA MET A 12 -6.71 -14.52 3.46
C MET A 12 -6.26 -13.57 4.56
N PHE A 13 -4.95 -13.53 4.79
CA PHE A 13 -4.30 -12.67 5.79
C PHE A 13 -3.27 -11.79 5.08
N ILE A 14 -3.47 -10.47 5.16
CA ILE A 14 -2.68 -9.48 4.43
C ILE A 14 -1.84 -8.67 5.40
N ASP A 15 -0.52 -8.77 5.25
CA ASP A 15 0.39 -7.78 5.79
C ASP A 15 0.30 -6.53 4.91
N PHE A 16 -0.54 -5.58 5.34
CA PHE A 16 -0.91 -4.46 4.49
C PHE A 16 0.26 -3.50 4.26
N GLU A 17 1.10 -3.29 5.28
CA GLU A 17 2.30 -2.47 5.16
C GLU A 17 3.30 -3.11 4.20
N ASN A 18 3.58 -4.40 4.36
CA ASN A 18 4.49 -5.12 3.45
C ASN A 18 4.01 -5.06 2.01
N LEU A 19 2.72 -5.32 1.76
CA LEU A 19 2.11 -5.26 0.44
C LEU A 19 2.22 -3.85 -0.17
N ARG A 20 1.75 -2.83 0.57
CA ARG A 20 1.66 -1.47 0.06
C ARG A 20 3.03 -0.87 -0.18
N TYR A 21 3.94 -0.95 0.79
CA TYR A 21 5.28 -0.39 0.62
C TYR A 21 6.06 -1.11 -0.47
N SER A 22 5.93 -2.44 -0.61
CA SER A 22 6.56 -3.17 -1.71
C SER A 22 6.03 -2.72 -3.08
N LEU A 23 4.71 -2.54 -3.23
CA LEU A 23 4.12 -2.03 -4.48
C LEU A 23 4.55 -0.59 -4.79
N LEU A 24 4.58 0.29 -3.78
CA LEU A 24 5.01 1.67 -3.96
C LEU A 24 6.49 1.78 -4.32
N ASN A 25 7.34 0.98 -3.68
CA ASN A 25 8.79 1.03 -3.86
C ASN A 25 9.23 0.41 -5.20
N LEU A 26 8.64 -0.72 -5.58
CA LEU A 26 9.05 -1.46 -6.79
C LEU A 26 8.26 -1.04 -8.03
N HIS A 27 6.99 -0.66 -7.87
CA HIS A 27 6.07 -0.46 -8.99
C HIS A 27 5.38 0.91 -8.98
N GLY A 28 5.57 1.73 -7.94
CA GLY A 28 4.97 3.05 -7.81
C GLY A 28 3.43 3.05 -7.73
N GLN A 29 2.83 1.91 -7.41
CA GLN A 29 1.37 1.70 -7.47
C GLN A 29 0.79 1.43 -6.08
N GLU A 30 -0.47 1.83 -5.89
CA GLU A 30 -1.26 1.42 -4.71
C GLU A 30 -1.87 0.04 -4.95
N PRO A 31 -2.16 -0.75 -3.89
CA PRO A 31 -2.78 -2.05 -4.02
C PRO A 31 -4.15 -2.01 -4.73
N ASP A 32 -4.42 -3.04 -5.53
CA ASP A 32 -5.74 -3.33 -6.08
C ASP A 32 -6.42 -4.43 -5.25
N PHE A 33 -7.32 -4.01 -4.36
CA PHE A 33 -8.06 -4.94 -3.50
C PHE A 33 -9.06 -5.81 -4.27
N GLY A 34 -9.61 -5.32 -5.39
CA GLY A 34 -10.49 -6.11 -6.23
C GLY A 34 -9.74 -7.26 -6.90
N ALA A 35 -8.51 -7.00 -7.35
CA ALA A 35 -7.62 -8.03 -7.88
C ALA A 35 -7.24 -9.06 -6.81
N LEU A 36 -6.99 -8.65 -5.56
CA LEU A 36 -6.73 -9.58 -4.44
C LEU A 36 -7.92 -10.49 -4.14
N VAL A 37 -9.13 -9.92 -4.06
CA VAL A 37 -10.36 -10.71 -3.85
C VAL A 37 -10.58 -11.68 -5.02
N SER A 38 -10.40 -11.21 -6.26
CA SER A 38 -10.49 -12.04 -7.46
C SER A 38 -9.46 -13.18 -7.43
N LYS A 39 -8.24 -12.93 -6.95
CA LYS A 39 -7.22 -13.96 -6.74
C LYS A 39 -7.67 -14.96 -5.67
N ALA A 40 -8.21 -14.50 -4.53
CA ALA A 40 -8.70 -15.39 -3.49
C ALA A 40 -9.80 -16.32 -4.00
N MET A 41 -10.74 -15.79 -4.79
CA MET A 41 -11.83 -16.54 -5.41
C MET A 41 -11.33 -17.64 -6.38
N LYS A 42 -10.13 -17.50 -6.97
CA LYS A 42 -9.53 -18.57 -7.81
C LYS A 42 -9.14 -19.80 -6.98
N TYR A 43 -8.87 -19.65 -5.68
CA TYR A 43 -8.52 -20.75 -4.77
C TYR A 43 -9.74 -21.39 -4.09
N GLY A 44 -10.81 -20.62 -3.92
CA GLY A 44 -12.02 -21.09 -3.25
C GLY A 44 -12.85 -19.92 -2.72
N ARG A 45 -13.95 -20.23 -2.03
CA ARG A 45 -14.82 -19.21 -1.46
C ARG A 45 -14.15 -18.55 -0.24
N PRO A 46 -13.93 -17.23 -0.24
CA PRO A 46 -13.38 -16.55 0.92
C PRO A 46 -14.32 -16.67 2.11
N SER A 47 -13.80 -17.23 3.20
CA SER A 47 -14.48 -17.30 4.51
C SER A 47 -14.01 -16.18 5.44
N VAL A 48 -12.74 -15.78 5.31
CA VAL A 48 -12.12 -14.67 6.05
C VAL A 48 -11.17 -13.94 5.11
N MET A 49 -11.20 -12.61 5.12
CA MET A 49 -10.21 -11.77 4.44
C MET A 49 -9.88 -10.60 5.37
N ARG A 50 -8.65 -10.53 5.87
CA ARG A 50 -8.21 -9.51 6.83
C ARG A 50 -6.91 -8.85 6.42
N ALA A 51 -6.81 -7.55 6.62
CA ALA A 51 -5.62 -6.75 6.39
C ALA A 51 -5.15 -6.07 7.69
N TYR A 52 -3.88 -6.24 8.04
CA TYR A 52 -3.30 -5.81 9.30
C TYR A 52 -2.30 -4.69 9.06
N ALA A 53 -2.51 -3.56 9.74
CA ALA A 53 -1.62 -2.41 9.75
C ALA A 53 -2.02 -1.43 10.85
N ASP A 54 -1.17 -0.43 11.08
CA ASP A 54 -1.61 0.83 11.68
C ASP A 54 -2.26 1.72 10.62
N PHE A 55 -3.58 1.62 10.46
CA PHE A 55 -4.31 2.42 9.48
C PHE A 55 -4.36 3.91 9.83
N SER A 56 -3.91 4.33 11.02
CA SER A 56 -3.73 5.75 11.32
C SER A 56 -2.52 6.36 10.61
N GLU A 57 -1.56 5.54 10.19
CA GLU A 57 -0.37 5.95 9.42
C GLU A 57 -0.60 5.86 7.90
N HIS A 58 -1.85 5.66 7.48
CA HIS A 58 -2.23 5.48 6.08
C HIS A 58 -3.37 6.42 5.67
N PRO A 59 -3.45 6.77 4.37
CA PRO A 59 -4.57 7.56 3.87
C PRO A 59 -5.94 6.91 4.19
N PRO A 60 -6.91 7.66 4.78
CA PRO A 60 -8.20 7.11 5.22
C PRO A 60 -9.00 6.41 4.12
N GLU A 61 -8.81 6.79 2.85
CA GLU A 61 -9.47 6.17 1.72
C GLU A 61 -9.07 4.71 1.51
N LEU A 62 -7.87 4.29 1.93
CA LEU A 62 -7.42 2.90 1.81
C LEU A 62 -8.26 1.98 2.69
N ARG A 63 -8.57 2.42 3.91
CA ARG A 63 -9.47 1.73 4.82
C ARG A 63 -10.85 1.52 4.18
N ARG A 64 -11.44 2.61 3.67
CA ARG A 64 -12.74 2.55 2.98
C ARG A 64 -12.70 1.60 1.78
N ARG A 65 -11.62 1.62 0.99
CA ARG A 65 -11.47 0.74 -0.19
C ARG A 65 -11.34 -0.74 0.19
N LEU A 66 -10.71 -1.07 1.32
CA LEU A 66 -10.69 -2.43 1.88
C LEU A 66 -12.10 -2.87 2.28
N ASP A 67 -12.83 -2.04 3.03
CA ASP A 67 -14.19 -2.34 3.48
C ASP A 67 -15.14 -2.59 2.28
N VAL A 68 -15.04 -1.77 1.23
CA VAL A 68 -15.82 -1.95 -0.02
C VAL A 68 -15.46 -3.26 -0.75
N ALA A 69 -14.21 -3.69 -0.68
CA ALA A 69 -13.77 -4.97 -1.25
C ALA A 69 -14.15 -6.18 -0.37
N GLY A 70 -14.75 -5.97 0.81
CA GLY A 70 -15.04 -7.03 1.77
C GLY A 70 -13.82 -7.55 2.52
N ILE A 71 -12.73 -6.79 2.55
CA ILE A 71 -11.53 -7.10 3.33
C ILE A 71 -11.61 -6.33 4.65
N GLU A 72 -11.66 -7.05 5.76
CA GLU A 72 -11.72 -6.45 7.08
C GLU A 72 -10.34 -5.85 7.45
N ALA A 73 -10.32 -4.55 7.73
CA ALA A 73 -9.09 -3.88 8.16
C ALA A 73 -8.94 -3.93 9.69
N ILE A 74 -7.94 -4.69 10.15
CA ILE A 74 -7.56 -4.87 11.54
C ILE A 74 -6.53 -3.80 11.91
N ASN A 75 -6.95 -2.82 12.71
CA ASN A 75 -6.09 -1.72 13.12
C ASN A 75 -5.20 -2.13 14.30
N VAL A 76 -3.87 -2.14 14.09
CA VAL A 76 -2.87 -2.47 15.10
C VAL A 76 -2.02 -1.24 15.36
N THR A 77 -2.30 -0.55 16.46
CA THR A 77 -1.62 0.71 16.80
C THR A 77 -0.14 0.51 17.09
N VAL A 78 0.71 1.24 16.38
CA VAL A 78 2.15 1.29 16.61
C VAL A 78 2.42 2.06 17.90
N LYS A 79 3.11 1.42 18.85
CA LYS A 79 3.52 2.09 20.08
C LYS A 79 4.89 2.73 19.86
N ARG A 80 4.90 4.06 19.79
CA ARG A 80 6.13 4.87 19.78
C ARG A 80 6.49 5.25 21.21
N THR A 81 7.70 4.92 21.63
CA THR A 81 8.24 5.30 22.94
C THR A 81 9.56 6.00 22.76
N THR A 82 9.62 7.26 23.18
CA THR A 82 10.86 8.02 23.17
C THR A 82 11.51 7.91 24.55
N LYS A 83 12.74 7.39 24.59
CA LYS A 83 13.52 7.31 25.83
C LYS A 83 14.78 8.16 25.70
N PRO A 84 15.29 8.77 26.80
CA PRO A 84 16.61 9.39 26.79
C PRO A 84 17.67 8.33 26.46
N GLY A 85 18.42 8.55 25.38
CA GLY A 85 19.57 7.76 25.01
C GLY A 85 20.87 8.27 25.64
N PRO A 86 21.99 7.56 25.43
CA PRO A 86 23.30 8.00 25.87
C PRO A 86 23.60 9.41 25.34
N GLY A 87 23.99 10.34 26.22
CA GLY A 87 24.27 11.73 25.86
C GLY A 87 23.03 12.61 25.61
N GLY A 88 21.85 12.23 26.11
CA GLY A 88 20.64 13.04 26.04
C GLY A 88 19.93 13.05 24.68
N LYS A 89 20.44 12.28 23.70
CA LYS A 89 19.76 12.10 22.41
C LYS A 89 18.50 11.25 22.59
N PRO A 90 17.32 11.70 22.13
CA PRO A 90 16.11 10.88 22.18
C PRO A 90 16.31 9.62 21.31
N ILE A 91 16.04 8.44 21.88
CA ILE A 91 15.93 7.19 21.13
C ILE A 91 14.46 6.86 21.00
N GLU A 92 13.98 6.86 19.76
CA GLU A 92 12.64 6.39 19.44
C GLU A 92 12.66 4.87 19.31
N ARG A 93 11.81 4.20 20.10
CA ARG A 93 11.50 2.79 19.92
C ARG A 93 10.11 2.69 19.32
N VAL A 94 10.06 2.19 18.10
CA VAL A 94 8.84 1.85 17.39
C VAL A 94 8.59 0.35 17.59
N LYS A 95 7.46 -0.01 18.20
CA LYS A 95 6.99 -1.39 18.23
C LYS A 95 5.86 -1.54 17.21
N ASN A 96 6.17 -2.12 16.07
CA ASN A 96 5.15 -2.66 15.17
C ASN A 96 4.74 -4.04 15.69
N ALA A 97 3.44 -4.33 15.65
CA ALA A 97 2.88 -5.60 16.12
C ALA A 97 1.86 -6.18 15.14
N ALA A 98 1.70 -5.58 13.95
CA ALA A 98 0.73 -6.02 12.96
C ALA A 98 1.03 -7.45 12.48
N ASP A 99 2.31 -7.74 12.24
CA ASP A 99 2.86 -9.06 11.94
C ASP A 99 2.50 -10.12 13.00
N MET A 100 2.68 -9.79 14.28
CA MET A 100 2.34 -10.67 15.40
C MET A 100 0.84 -10.92 15.51
N VAL A 101 0.01 -9.88 15.38
CA VAL A 101 -1.45 -10.01 15.45
C VAL A 101 -1.96 -10.83 14.28
N LEU A 102 -1.43 -10.61 13.07
CA LEU A 102 -1.73 -11.40 11.89
C LEU A 102 -1.40 -12.88 12.14
N ALA A 103 -0.18 -13.17 12.59
CA ALA A 103 0.26 -14.54 12.83
C ALA A 103 -0.63 -15.25 13.87
N LEU A 104 -0.97 -14.57 14.97
CA LEU A 104 -1.86 -15.13 15.99
C LEU A 104 -3.24 -15.45 15.43
N ASP A 105 -3.84 -14.52 14.67
CA ASP A 105 -5.17 -14.69 14.10
C ASP A 105 -5.20 -15.81 13.05
N ALA A 106 -4.15 -15.92 12.22
CA ALA A 106 -3.99 -17.04 11.28
C ALA A 106 -3.92 -18.39 12.00
N VAL A 107 -3.19 -18.47 13.12
CA VAL A 107 -3.11 -19.70 13.93
C VAL A 107 -4.46 -20.02 14.59
N MET A 108 -5.16 -19.03 15.13
CA MET A 108 -6.50 -19.22 15.68
C MET A 108 -7.47 -19.72 14.62
N GLN A 109 -7.42 -19.16 13.41
CA GLN A 109 -8.24 -19.59 12.29
C GLN A 109 -7.92 -21.02 11.85
N ALA A 110 -6.64 -21.43 11.88
CA ALA A 110 -6.20 -22.78 11.56
C ALA A 110 -6.63 -23.80 12.61
N ARG A 111 -6.54 -23.43 13.89
CA ARG A 111 -7.03 -24.23 15.01
C ARG A 111 -8.54 -24.44 14.91
N ASP A 112 -9.31 -23.40 14.61
CA ASP A 112 -10.76 -23.49 14.53
C ASP A 112 -11.20 -24.32 13.31
N ALA A 113 -10.53 -24.13 12.18
CA ALA A 113 -10.66 -24.96 10.98
C ALA A 113 -10.39 -26.45 11.28
N ASP A 114 -9.30 -26.75 12.00
CA ASP A 114 -8.95 -28.12 12.38
C ASP A 114 -9.97 -28.75 13.34
N LYS A 115 -10.38 -28.00 14.38
CA LYS A 115 -11.41 -28.43 15.34
C LYS A 115 -12.75 -28.76 14.67
N ASN A 116 -13.11 -28.01 13.63
CA ASN A 116 -14.37 -28.19 12.91
C ASN A 116 -14.26 -29.20 11.76
N GLY A 117 -13.07 -29.77 11.49
CA GLY A 117 -12.84 -30.67 10.35
C GLY A 117 -12.92 -29.98 8.98
N GLU A 118 -12.78 -28.66 8.94
CA GLU A 118 -12.86 -27.81 7.75
C GLU A 118 -11.45 -27.41 7.32
N LYS A 119 -10.85 -28.11 6.35
CA LYS A 119 -9.57 -27.64 5.78
C LYS A 119 -9.79 -26.40 4.92
N LYS A 120 -8.93 -25.40 5.09
CA LYS A 120 -8.95 -24.13 4.35
C LYS A 120 -7.64 -23.95 3.60
N ILE A 121 -7.69 -23.18 2.53
CA ILE A 121 -6.48 -22.65 1.88
C ILE A 121 -6.16 -21.31 2.53
N PHE A 122 -4.98 -21.20 3.12
CA PHE A 122 -4.46 -19.99 3.73
C PHE A 122 -3.71 -19.19 2.69
N LEU A 123 -4.23 -18.00 2.36
CA LEU A 123 -3.54 -17.06 1.49
C LEU A 123 -2.82 -16.04 2.38
N LEU A 124 -1.50 -16.12 2.43
CA LEU A 124 -0.67 -15.16 3.15
C LEU A 124 -0.17 -14.13 2.15
N VAL A 125 -0.72 -12.91 2.22
CA VAL A 125 -0.28 -11.80 1.37
C VAL A 125 0.84 -11.05 2.08
N ALA A 126 2.08 -11.53 1.90
CA ALA A 126 3.31 -11.00 2.46
C ALA A 126 4.54 -11.50 1.68
N GLY A 127 5.65 -10.77 1.78
CA GLY A 127 6.95 -11.14 1.21
C GLY A 127 8.07 -11.43 2.22
N ASP A 128 7.84 -11.23 3.52
CA ASP A 128 8.88 -11.27 4.54
C ASP A 128 9.24 -12.69 5.00
N ARG A 129 10.53 -12.95 5.24
CA ARG A 129 11.06 -14.20 5.79
C ARG A 129 10.55 -14.47 7.21
N ASP A 130 10.16 -13.44 7.96
CA ASP A 130 9.67 -13.60 9.34
C ASP A 130 8.41 -14.47 9.43
N TYR A 131 7.64 -14.59 8.34
CA TYR A 131 6.48 -15.47 8.27
C TYR A 131 6.79 -16.96 8.04
N VAL A 132 8.05 -17.35 7.79
CA VAL A 132 8.43 -18.76 7.56
C VAL A 132 7.91 -19.67 8.68
N LYS A 133 8.08 -19.25 9.95
CA LYS A 133 7.61 -20.05 11.10
C LYS A 133 6.08 -20.24 11.08
N LEU A 134 5.33 -19.18 10.79
CA LEU A 134 3.88 -19.25 10.65
C LEU A 134 3.49 -20.25 9.55
N VAL A 135 4.09 -20.15 8.37
CA VAL A 135 3.83 -21.06 7.24
C VAL A 135 4.09 -22.51 7.63
N THR A 136 5.25 -22.80 8.24
CA THR A 136 5.58 -24.17 8.66
C THR A 136 4.59 -24.72 9.71
N LEU A 137 4.16 -23.88 10.66
CA LEU A 137 3.20 -24.26 11.69
C LEU A 137 1.82 -24.57 11.08
N LEU A 138 1.30 -23.70 10.21
CA LEU A 138 0.04 -23.90 9.50
C LEU A 138 0.03 -25.20 8.69
N ARG A 139 1.13 -25.48 7.97
CA ARG A 139 1.27 -26.68 7.15
C ARG A 139 1.44 -27.95 7.96
N PHE A 140 2.44 -28.01 8.81
CA PHE A 140 2.86 -29.26 9.44
C PHE A 140 2.07 -29.58 10.71
N GLN A 141 1.63 -28.57 11.46
CA GLN A 141 0.87 -28.80 12.69
C GLN A 141 -0.64 -28.84 12.45
N PHE A 142 -1.16 -27.99 11.56
CA PHE A 142 -2.60 -27.92 11.28
C PHE A 142 -3.00 -28.56 9.95
N GLY A 143 -2.06 -29.09 9.17
CA GLY A 143 -2.34 -29.73 7.89
C GLY A 143 -2.99 -28.80 6.86
N GLN A 144 -2.79 -27.48 6.99
CA GLN A 144 -3.41 -26.49 6.11
C GLN A 144 -2.54 -26.27 4.88
N ARG A 145 -3.18 -26.02 3.73
CA ARG A 145 -2.47 -25.58 2.52
C ARG A 145 -2.22 -24.08 2.63
N VAL A 146 -0.99 -23.63 2.37
CA VAL A 146 -0.61 -22.21 2.49
C VAL A 146 -0.02 -21.73 1.18
N ILE A 147 -0.55 -20.62 0.65
CA ILE A 147 -0.05 -19.95 -0.56
C ILE A 147 0.50 -18.59 -0.15
N ALA A 148 1.77 -18.33 -0.47
CA ALA A 148 2.38 -17.03 -0.29
C ALA A 148 2.11 -16.18 -1.54
N ILE A 149 1.46 -15.05 -1.33
CA ILE A 149 1.17 -14.04 -2.36
C ILE A 149 1.99 -12.82 -2.01
N GLY A 150 2.83 -12.35 -2.91
CA GLY A 150 3.66 -11.18 -2.65
C GLY A 150 3.89 -10.34 -3.89
N VAL A 151 4.58 -9.22 -3.71
CA VAL A 151 4.90 -8.32 -4.83
C VAL A 151 6.04 -8.91 -5.66
N PRO A 152 5.92 -8.94 -7.00
CA PRO A 152 7.04 -9.36 -7.85
C PRO A 152 8.31 -8.60 -7.49
N GLY A 153 9.37 -9.34 -7.14
CA GLY A 153 10.67 -8.78 -6.75
C GLY A 153 10.85 -8.47 -5.25
N SER A 154 9.83 -8.69 -4.39
CA SER A 154 9.93 -8.43 -2.95
C SER A 154 9.87 -9.68 -2.06
N MET A 155 9.63 -10.86 -2.63
CA MET A 155 9.40 -12.08 -1.84
C MET A 155 10.70 -12.78 -1.45
N ALA A 156 10.82 -13.12 -0.16
CA ALA A 156 11.93 -13.94 0.34
C ALA A 156 11.84 -15.37 -0.20
N ALA A 157 12.96 -15.88 -0.74
CA ALA A 157 13.04 -17.25 -1.28
C ALA A 157 12.69 -18.32 -0.25
N ASP A 158 13.14 -18.15 1.00
CA ASP A 158 12.84 -19.05 2.11
C ASP A 158 11.34 -19.12 2.44
N LEU A 159 10.62 -17.99 2.32
CA LEU A 159 9.17 -17.96 2.52
C LEU A 159 8.46 -18.81 1.45
N VAL A 160 8.84 -18.64 0.19
CA VAL A 160 8.29 -19.42 -0.93
C VAL A 160 8.64 -20.91 -0.78
N ALA A 161 9.88 -21.24 -0.40
CA ALA A 161 10.26 -22.63 -0.16
C ALA A 161 9.45 -23.25 1.00
N ALA A 162 9.17 -22.48 2.05
CA ALA A 162 8.40 -22.94 3.20
C ALA A 162 6.94 -23.27 2.88
N THR A 163 6.33 -22.66 1.86
CA THR A 163 4.96 -23.02 1.44
C THR A 163 4.92 -24.36 0.71
N GLY A 164 6.02 -24.77 0.05
CA GLY A 164 6.04 -25.92 -0.84
C GLY A 164 5.14 -25.75 -2.07
N GLU A 165 4.76 -24.52 -2.38
CA GLU A 165 3.86 -24.15 -3.47
C GLU A 165 4.61 -23.21 -4.43
N PRO A 166 4.21 -23.15 -5.72
CA PRO A 166 4.76 -22.16 -6.62
C PRO A 166 4.42 -20.74 -6.14
N GLN A 167 5.28 -19.79 -6.49
CA GLN A 167 5.03 -18.39 -6.22
C GLN A 167 3.78 -17.92 -6.98
N ASP A 168 2.83 -17.29 -6.29
CA ASP A 168 1.66 -16.67 -6.91
C ASP A 168 1.64 -15.16 -6.61
N PRO A 169 2.42 -14.35 -7.36
CA PRO A 169 2.55 -12.94 -7.05
C PRO A 169 1.24 -12.17 -7.29
N VAL A 170 1.11 -11.01 -6.64
CA VAL A 170 0.02 -10.08 -6.96
C VAL A 170 0.11 -9.63 -8.41
N GLU A 171 -1.05 -9.47 -9.04
CA GLU A 171 -1.14 -8.92 -10.39
C GLU A 171 -0.82 -7.43 -10.31
N VAL A 172 0.30 -7.02 -10.92
CA VAL A 172 0.69 -5.60 -11.03
C VAL A 172 0.40 -5.17 -12.46
N PRO A 173 -0.60 -4.30 -12.69
CA PRO A 173 -0.86 -3.76 -14.01
C PRO A 173 0.41 -3.12 -14.58
N ARG A 174 0.75 -3.46 -15.82
CA ARG A 174 1.84 -2.82 -16.54
C ARG A 174 1.44 -1.39 -16.83
N VAL A 175 1.92 -0.45 -16.03
CA VAL A 175 1.82 0.97 -16.34
C VAL A 175 2.86 1.24 -17.41
N VAL A 176 2.41 1.65 -18.59
CA VAL A 176 3.31 2.20 -19.60
C VAL A 176 4.00 3.40 -18.95
N ALA A 177 5.33 3.41 -18.92
CA ALA A 177 6.09 4.53 -18.37
C ALA A 177 5.58 5.80 -19.03
N ALA A 178 4.97 6.69 -18.25
CA ALA A 178 4.46 7.94 -18.78
C ALA A 178 5.64 8.79 -19.21
N ASP A 179 5.49 9.52 -20.32
CA ASP A 179 6.52 10.49 -20.72
C ASP A 179 6.70 11.51 -19.57
N PRO A 180 7.89 11.59 -18.95
CA PRO A 180 8.12 12.51 -17.85
C PRO A 180 7.81 13.97 -18.19
N LEU A 181 7.97 14.37 -19.46
CA LEU A 181 7.63 15.71 -19.93
C LEU A 181 6.11 15.93 -19.92
N GLU A 182 5.34 14.94 -20.38
CA GLU A 182 3.87 14.97 -20.38
C GLU A 182 3.32 15.05 -18.95
N VAL A 183 3.85 14.24 -18.02
CA VAL A 183 3.47 14.28 -16.60
C VAL A 183 3.70 15.67 -16.01
N ARG A 184 4.87 16.28 -16.26
CA ARG A 184 5.18 17.64 -15.79
C ARG A 184 4.23 18.69 -16.38
N LYS A 185 3.96 18.63 -17.69
CA LYS A 185 3.00 19.52 -18.36
C LYS A 185 1.62 19.44 -17.74
N MET A 186 1.12 18.23 -17.48
CA MET A 186 -0.20 18.03 -16.89
C MET A 186 -0.27 18.51 -15.44
N ILE A 187 0.78 18.32 -14.64
CA ILE A 187 0.85 18.85 -13.27
C ILE A 187 0.85 20.38 -13.28
N VAL A 188 1.63 21.01 -14.16
CA VAL A 188 1.65 22.48 -14.31
C VAL A 188 0.27 22.99 -14.73
N ALA A 189 -0.37 22.36 -15.72
CA ALA A 189 -1.71 22.71 -16.15
C ALA A 189 -2.76 22.54 -15.04
N MET A 190 -2.65 21.47 -14.23
CA MET A 190 -3.52 21.24 -13.07
C MET A 190 -3.39 22.36 -12.03
N VAL A 191 -2.16 22.76 -11.70
CA VAL A 191 -1.88 23.84 -10.74
C VAL A 191 -2.35 25.20 -11.28
N HIS A 192 -2.14 25.47 -12.58
CA HIS A 192 -2.51 26.72 -13.25
C HIS A 192 -4.03 26.92 -13.34
N LYS A 193 -4.80 25.87 -13.68
CA LYS A 193 -6.26 25.97 -13.87
C LYS A 193 -7.00 26.46 -12.62
N GLY A 194 -6.57 26.03 -11.44
CA GLY A 194 -7.14 26.46 -10.16
C GLY A 194 -8.67 26.24 -9.97
N PRO A 195 -9.19 26.54 -8.77
CA PRO A 195 -8.43 26.78 -7.55
C PRO A 195 -8.10 25.46 -6.86
N ALA A 196 -6.96 25.44 -6.17
CA ALA A 196 -6.62 24.40 -5.22
C ALA A 196 -7.81 24.13 -4.26
N PRO A 197 -7.98 22.90 -3.74
CA PRO A 197 -9.06 22.56 -2.81
C PRO A 197 -9.09 23.43 -1.54
N LEU A 198 -8.00 24.13 -1.23
CA LEU A 198 -7.83 24.94 -0.02
C LEU A 198 -7.47 26.42 -0.27
N LYS A 199 -7.67 26.96 -1.48
CA LYS A 199 -7.24 28.32 -1.92
C LYS A 199 -5.72 28.54 -2.03
N TYR A 200 -4.91 27.57 -1.65
CA TYR A 200 -3.45 27.58 -1.81
C TYR A 200 -2.94 26.18 -2.14
N TRP A 201 -1.75 26.11 -2.73
CA TRP A 201 -1.06 24.85 -2.99
C TRP A 201 0.05 24.61 -1.98
N THR A 202 0.27 23.36 -1.63
CA THR A 202 1.49 22.88 -0.96
C THR A 202 1.97 21.68 -1.74
N PHE A 203 3.25 21.28 -1.60
CA PHE A 203 3.74 20.06 -2.24
C PHE A 203 2.88 18.84 -1.94
N LYS A 204 2.45 18.68 -0.69
CA LYS A 204 1.57 17.58 -0.27
C LYS A 204 0.21 17.64 -0.97
N LEU A 205 -0.35 18.84 -1.14
CA LEU A 205 -1.62 19.01 -1.85
C LEU A 205 -1.47 18.74 -3.35
N ILE A 206 -0.40 19.22 -3.98
CA ILE A 206 -0.13 18.97 -5.40
C ILE A 206 0.07 17.46 -5.62
N ASP A 207 0.84 16.79 -4.78
CA ASP A 207 1.08 15.34 -4.85
C ASP A 207 -0.24 14.56 -4.69
N SER A 208 -1.00 14.86 -3.63
CA SER A 208 -2.30 14.22 -3.38
C SER A 208 -3.28 14.45 -4.54
N TRP A 209 -3.34 15.66 -5.10
CA TRP A 209 -4.22 15.95 -6.24
C TRP A 209 -3.77 15.29 -7.52
N ALA A 210 -2.47 15.28 -7.81
CA ALA A 210 -1.94 14.62 -9.01
C ALA A 210 -2.24 13.11 -9.00
N GLN A 211 -2.36 12.51 -7.83
CA GLN A 211 -2.73 11.10 -7.66
C GLN A 211 -4.23 10.82 -7.81
N ASP A 212 -5.10 11.84 -7.79
CA ASP A 212 -6.54 11.66 -8.03
C ASP A 212 -6.78 11.25 -9.50
N LYS A 213 -7.47 10.12 -9.68
CA LYS A 213 -7.83 9.56 -10.99
C LYS A 213 -8.60 10.57 -11.86
N ARG A 214 -9.34 11.49 -11.25
CA ARG A 214 -10.10 12.55 -11.96
C ARG A 214 -9.21 13.52 -12.73
N GLN A 215 -7.95 13.69 -12.31
CA GLN A 215 -7.00 14.57 -13.01
C GLN A 215 -6.44 13.94 -14.28
N ALA A 216 -6.64 12.62 -14.47
CA ALA A 216 -6.15 11.86 -15.61
C ALA A 216 -4.64 12.02 -15.89
N ILE A 217 -3.84 12.41 -14.90
CA ILE A 217 -2.39 12.53 -15.02
C ILE A 217 -1.80 11.13 -15.14
N PRO A 218 -1.07 10.80 -16.22
CA PRO A 218 -0.51 9.48 -16.46
C PRO A 218 0.62 9.17 -15.49
N GLY A 219 1.04 7.90 -15.48
CA GLY A 219 2.16 7.44 -14.68
C GLY A 219 1.81 7.04 -13.25
N THR A 220 2.81 6.45 -12.60
CA THR A 220 2.75 5.95 -11.23
C THR A 220 2.79 7.09 -10.21
N ALA A 221 2.51 6.80 -8.93
CA ALA A 221 2.67 7.78 -7.86
C ALA A 221 4.14 8.20 -7.70
N LYS A 222 5.09 7.36 -8.12
CA LYS A 222 6.51 7.71 -8.17
C LYS A 222 6.79 8.71 -9.29
N ASP A 223 6.33 8.43 -10.51
CA ASP A 223 6.53 9.32 -11.67
C ASP A 223 6.00 10.74 -11.38
N LYS A 224 4.85 10.84 -10.73
CA LYS A 224 4.24 12.11 -10.34
C LYS A 224 5.07 12.84 -9.27
N ARG A 225 5.56 12.14 -8.25
CA ARG A 225 6.43 12.73 -7.22
C ARG A 225 7.77 13.18 -7.80
N ASP A 226 8.37 12.39 -8.68
CA ASP A 226 9.61 12.71 -9.38
C ASP A 226 9.40 13.94 -10.29
N ALA A 227 8.26 14.03 -10.97
CA ALA A 227 7.87 15.20 -11.77
C ALA A 227 7.69 16.46 -10.91
N ILE A 228 7.02 16.37 -9.76
CA ILE A 228 6.87 17.51 -8.83
C ILE A 228 8.24 17.97 -8.30
N GLY A 229 9.12 17.04 -7.92
CA GLY A 229 10.47 17.37 -7.48
C GLY A 229 11.33 17.99 -8.58
N GLN A 230 11.15 17.56 -9.83
CA GLN A 230 11.83 18.16 -10.98
C GLN A 230 11.33 19.58 -11.26
N LEU A 231 10.02 19.82 -11.20
CA LEU A 231 9.43 21.16 -11.35
C LEU A 231 9.90 22.13 -10.25
N GLU A 232 10.16 21.62 -9.03
CA GLU A 232 10.79 22.41 -7.97
C GLU A 232 12.22 22.82 -8.34
N ARG A 233 13.04 21.87 -8.81
CA ARG A 233 14.43 22.11 -9.20
C ARG A 233 14.56 23.07 -10.38
N GLU A 234 13.61 23.02 -11.30
CA GLU A 234 13.53 23.91 -12.47
C GLU A 234 13.00 25.31 -12.13
N GLY A 235 12.57 25.55 -10.87
CA GLY A 235 12.02 26.84 -10.45
C GLY A 235 10.59 27.10 -10.95
N VAL A 236 9.92 26.11 -11.54
CA VAL A 236 8.52 26.21 -11.98
C VAL A 236 7.57 26.18 -10.78
N LEU A 237 7.85 25.32 -9.80
CA LEU A 237 7.12 25.29 -8.52
C LEU A 237 8.01 25.89 -7.42
N VAL A 238 7.61 27.05 -6.90
CA VAL A 238 8.42 27.80 -5.93
C VAL A 238 7.72 27.83 -4.57
N LYS A 239 8.42 27.40 -3.52
CA LYS A 239 7.93 27.50 -2.13
C LYS A 239 8.17 28.91 -1.59
N ARG A 240 7.16 29.51 -0.97
CA ARG A 240 7.25 30.78 -0.23
C ARG A 240 6.49 30.66 1.10
N GLU A 241 7.07 31.21 2.15
CA GLU A 241 6.37 31.34 3.43
C GLU A 241 5.23 32.33 3.26
N GLN A 242 4.01 31.88 3.55
CA GLN A 242 2.81 32.70 3.45
C GLN A 242 1.96 32.50 4.70
N ASP A 243 1.39 33.60 5.20
CA ASP A 243 0.40 33.56 6.26
C ASP A 243 -0.96 33.15 5.67
N VAL A 244 -1.47 32.01 6.13
CA VAL A 244 -2.71 31.42 5.64
C VAL A 244 -3.78 31.55 6.72
N PRO A 245 -4.97 32.10 6.38
CA PRO A 245 -6.06 32.26 7.33
C PRO A 245 -6.37 30.96 8.08
N ASN A 246 -6.45 31.03 9.41
CA ASN A 246 -6.74 29.90 10.31
C ASN A 246 -5.70 28.75 10.31
N ARG A 247 -4.55 28.91 9.64
CA ARG A 247 -3.44 27.95 9.69
C ARG A 247 -2.07 28.55 10.05
N GLY A 248 -1.95 29.88 10.07
CA GLY A 248 -0.71 30.58 10.39
C GLY A 248 0.28 30.57 9.23
N ARG A 249 1.57 30.75 9.52
CA ARG A 249 2.62 30.70 8.49
C ARG A 249 2.94 29.27 8.10
N LEU A 250 2.84 28.97 6.81
CA LEU A 250 3.30 27.72 6.24
C LEU A 250 3.92 27.91 4.85
N PRO A 251 4.76 26.96 4.40
CA PRO A 251 5.32 26.98 3.05
C PRO A 251 4.25 26.68 2.01
N VAL A 252 3.81 27.71 1.29
CA VAL A 252 2.89 27.64 0.17
C VAL A 252 3.68 27.53 -1.13
N THR A 253 3.17 26.74 -2.06
CA THR A 253 3.77 26.52 -3.38
C THR A 253 3.07 27.38 -4.42
N HIS A 254 3.85 28.15 -5.17
CA HIS A 254 3.37 28.99 -6.26
C HIS A 254 3.88 28.45 -7.58
N LEU A 255 3.06 28.56 -8.62
CA LEU A 255 3.48 28.33 -9.98
C LEU A 255 4.13 29.61 -10.52
N ASP A 256 5.39 29.53 -10.96
CA ASP A 256 6.02 30.58 -11.75
C ASP A 256 5.63 30.40 -13.22
N GLU A 257 4.64 31.16 -13.67
CA GLU A 257 4.12 31.07 -15.03
C GLU A 257 5.13 31.53 -16.08
N ALA A 258 6.03 32.46 -15.75
CA ALA A 258 7.05 32.92 -16.70
C ALA A 258 8.07 31.82 -16.97
N THR A 259 8.53 31.16 -15.90
CA THR A 259 9.43 30.01 -15.99
C THR A 259 8.73 28.79 -16.63
N ALA A 260 7.44 28.57 -16.32
CA ALA A 260 6.65 27.51 -16.94
C ALA A 260 6.52 27.69 -18.47
N LYS A 261 6.29 28.92 -18.94
CA LYS A 261 6.20 29.24 -20.37
C LYS A 261 7.55 29.12 -21.07
N SER A 262 8.63 29.62 -20.47
CA SER A 262 9.96 29.56 -21.07
C SER A 262 10.47 28.12 -21.28
N LEU A 263 10.11 27.22 -20.36
CA LEU A 263 10.42 25.79 -20.45
C LEU A 263 9.39 24.98 -21.26
N GLY A 264 8.37 25.64 -21.82
CA GLY A 264 7.37 25.02 -22.68
C GLY A 264 6.36 24.12 -21.97
N TYR A 265 6.13 24.33 -20.66
CA TYR A 265 5.11 23.63 -19.89
C TYR A 265 3.70 24.22 -20.05
N LEU A 266 3.62 25.53 -20.32
CA LEU A 266 2.40 26.26 -20.66
C LEU A 266 2.54 26.84 -22.07
N PRO A 267 1.40 27.03 -22.78
CA PRO A 267 1.37 27.76 -24.05
C PRO A 267 1.72 29.24 -23.89
#